data_AF-A0A7C3AQT5-F1
#
_entry.id   AF-A0A7C3AQT5-F1
#
_cell.length_a   1.000
_cell.length_b   1.000
_cell.length_c   1.000
_cell.angle_alpha   90.00
_cell.angle_beta   90.00
_cell.angle_gamma   90.00
#
_symmetry.space_group_name_H-M   'P 1'
#
loop_
_entity.id
_entity.type
_entity.pdbx_description
1 polymer ?
#
loop_
_entity_poly.entity_id
_entity_poly.type
_entity_poly.pdbx_seq_one_letter_code
_entity_poly.pdbx_strand_id
1 'polypeptide(L)'
;MSEREERRHPVPRQQLPFTVLKTGHVELRVTDLERARAFYVDLLGFVETERDGSCLYLRGLEEWEHHSLVLRQAPSPGLGHIAYRVAGEEDLEELARLARDRGLPARRVGPGEER
;
A
#
# COMPACT_ATOMS: atom_id res chain seq x y z
N MET A 1 12.39 -33.27 -29.12
CA MET A 1 12.64 -32.23 -28.10
C MET A 1 11.33 -31.47 -27.89
N SER A 2 10.32 -32.14 -27.32
CA SER A 2 9.80 -31.94 -25.96
C SER A 2 9.19 -30.55 -25.75
N GLU A 3 7.93 -30.45 -26.15
CA GLU A 3 6.96 -29.47 -25.68
C GLU A 3 7.02 -29.38 -24.15
N ARG A 4 7.32 -28.19 -23.62
CA ARG A 4 7.00 -27.83 -22.25
C ARG A 4 5.73 -26.98 -22.33
N GLU A 5 4.59 -27.64 -22.43
CA GLU A 5 3.32 -26.98 -22.13
C GLU A 5 3.39 -26.46 -20.69
N GLU A 6 3.27 -25.14 -20.57
CA GLU A 6 3.12 -24.43 -19.30
C GLU A 6 1.93 -25.02 -18.55
N ARG A 7 2.22 -25.78 -17.49
CA ARG A 7 1.22 -26.16 -16.49
C ARG A 7 0.79 -24.93 -15.72
N ARG A 8 -0.09 -24.11 -16.32
CA ARG A 8 -0.78 -23.04 -15.62
C ARG A 8 -1.80 -23.69 -14.70
N HIS A 9 -1.43 -23.87 -13.43
CA HIS A 9 -2.36 -24.38 -12.42
C HIS A 9 -3.56 -23.43 -12.38
N PRO A 10 -4.81 -23.91 -12.61
CA PRO A 10 -5.96 -23.04 -12.54
C PRO A 10 -6.12 -22.61 -11.08
N VAL A 11 -5.71 -21.38 -10.77
CA VAL A 11 -6.01 -20.76 -9.47
C VAL A 11 -7.52 -20.59 -9.45
N PRO A 12 -8.25 -21.28 -8.56
CA PRO A 12 -9.68 -21.08 -8.45
C PRO A 12 -9.90 -19.60 -8.11
N ARG A 13 -10.66 -18.88 -8.94
CA ARG A 13 -11.13 -17.55 -8.55
C ARG A 13 -12.12 -17.76 -7.41
N GLN A 14 -11.62 -17.72 -6.17
CA GLN A 14 -12.51 -17.53 -5.02
C GLN A 14 -13.26 -16.23 -5.27
N GLN A 15 -14.58 -16.32 -5.46
CA GLN A 15 -15.42 -15.13 -5.51
C GLN A 15 -15.48 -14.58 -4.09
N LEU A 16 -14.61 -13.62 -3.81
CA LEU A 16 -14.71 -12.81 -2.61
C LEU A 16 -15.88 -11.84 -2.78
N PRO A 17 -16.59 -11.50 -1.69
CA PRO A 17 -17.69 -10.52 -1.75
C PRO A 17 -17.19 -9.09 -1.97
N PHE A 18 -15.88 -8.88 -2.12
CA PHE A 18 -15.24 -7.60 -2.40
C PHE A 18 -14.15 -7.76 -3.47
N THR A 19 -13.82 -6.66 -4.15
CA THR A 19 -12.78 -6.60 -5.18
C THR A 19 -11.63 -5.70 -4.75
N VAL A 20 -10.46 -6.29 -4.51
CA VAL A 20 -9.20 -5.56 -4.35
C VAL A 20 -8.59 -5.33 -5.74
N LEU A 21 -8.32 -4.07 -6.08
CA LEU A 21 -7.78 -3.67 -7.38
C LEU A 21 -6.25 -3.77 -7.41
N LYS A 22 -5.59 -3.10 -6.47
CA LYS A 22 -4.13 -3.04 -6.37
C LYS A 22 -3.68 -2.65 -4.96
N THR A 23 -2.41 -2.81 -4.67
CA THR A 23 -1.77 -2.06 -3.57
C THR A 23 -1.92 -0.56 -3.84
N GLY A 24 -2.41 0.19 -2.86
CA GLY A 24 -2.51 1.65 -2.92
C GLY A 24 -1.16 2.28 -2.60
N HIS A 25 -0.80 2.26 -1.33
CA HIS A 25 0.51 2.72 -0.84
C HIS A 25 1.04 1.81 0.26
N VAL A 26 2.33 1.98 0.56
CA VAL A 26 3.01 1.32 1.68
C VAL A 26 3.64 2.39 2.55
N GLU A 27 3.46 2.31 3.87
CA GLU A 27 4.21 3.12 4.82
C GLU A 27 5.39 2.32 5.37
N LEU A 28 6.61 2.86 5.20
CA LEU A 28 7.82 2.35 5.81
C LEU A 28 8.31 3.30 6.88
N ARG A 29 8.61 2.75 8.05
CA ARG A 29 9.31 3.44 9.13
C ARG A 29 10.80 3.48 8.82
N VAL A 30 11.38 4.66 8.89
CA VAL A 30 12.81 4.93 8.67
C VAL A 30 13.38 5.67 9.87
N THR A 31 14.64 5.44 10.21
CA THR A 31 15.26 6.08 11.39
C THR A 31 15.81 7.47 11.11
N ASP A 32 16.05 7.79 9.85
CA ASP A 32 16.61 9.05 9.38
C ASP A 32 15.96 9.40 8.04
N LEU A 33 15.17 10.47 8.03
CA LEU A 33 14.35 10.85 6.89
C LEU A 33 15.20 11.40 5.74
N GLU A 34 16.30 12.11 6.03
CA GLU A 34 17.19 12.67 5.02
C GLU A 34 18.00 11.58 4.32
N ARG A 35 18.51 10.60 5.08
CA ARG A 35 19.17 9.43 4.50
C ARG A 35 18.21 8.61 3.65
N ALA A 36 16.96 8.46 4.08
CA ALA A 36 15.95 7.77 3.31
C ALA A 36 15.63 8.55 2.03
N ARG A 37 15.48 9.88 2.10
CA ARG A 37 15.29 10.74 0.93
C ARG A 37 16.43 10.57 -0.09
N ALA A 38 17.68 10.63 0.36
CA ALA A 38 18.84 10.45 -0.50
C ALA A 38 18.82 9.09 -1.23
N PHE A 39 18.33 8.05 -0.57
CA PHE A 39 18.19 6.74 -1.19
C PHE A 39 17.01 6.67 -2.16
N TYR A 40 15.79 7.00 -1.71
CA TYR A 40 14.58 6.78 -2.51
C TYR A 40 14.42 7.83 -3.61
N VAL A 41 14.75 9.09 -3.35
CA VAL A 41 14.61 10.19 -4.30
C VAL A 41 15.87 10.29 -5.16
N ASP A 42 17.03 10.58 -4.53
CA ASP A 42 18.22 10.95 -5.31
C ASP A 42 18.87 9.75 -6.02
N LEU A 43 18.85 8.55 -5.41
CA LEU A 43 19.42 7.34 -6.02
C LEU A 43 18.40 6.55 -6.85
N LEU A 44 17.22 6.25 -6.31
CA LEU A 44 16.22 5.42 -7.00
C LEU A 44 15.30 6.21 -7.95
N GLY A 45 15.24 7.54 -7.82
CA GLY A 45 14.47 8.38 -8.72
C GLY A 45 12.97 8.45 -8.43
N PHE A 46 12.53 8.16 -7.20
CA PHE A 46 11.15 8.46 -6.80
C PHE A 46 10.90 9.97 -6.83
N VAL A 47 9.67 10.35 -7.16
CA VAL A 47 9.23 11.74 -7.10
C VAL A 47 8.70 12.03 -5.70
N GLU A 48 9.28 13.02 -5.04
CA GLU A 48 8.75 13.59 -3.79
C GLU A 48 7.53 14.45 -4.12
N THR A 49 6.32 13.97 -3.76
CA THR A 49 5.07 14.68 -4.00
C THR A 49 4.77 15.69 -2.90
N GLU A 50 4.94 15.25 -1.65
CA GLU A 50 4.70 16.07 -0.46
C GLU A 50 5.70 15.67 0.64
N ARG A 51 5.96 16.61 1.55
CA ARG A 51 6.73 16.39 2.76
C ARG A 51 6.08 17.12 3.92
N ASP A 52 6.01 16.44 5.07
CA ASP A 52 5.71 17.06 6.36
C ASP A 52 6.87 16.88 7.36
N GLY A 53 6.69 17.31 8.60
CA GLY A 53 7.73 17.29 9.62
C GLY A 53 8.24 15.89 9.98
N SER A 54 7.52 14.83 9.64
CA SER A 54 7.84 13.44 9.98
C SER A 54 7.75 12.47 8.82
N CYS A 55 7.17 12.87 7.68
CA CYS A 55 6.90 11.99 6.55
C CYS A 55 7.36 12.56 5.20
N LEU A 56 7.81 11.67 4.31
CA LEU A 56 7.95 11.91 2.88
C LEU A 56 6.91 11.08 2.13
N TYR A 57 6.14 11.73 1.25
CA TYR A 57 5.17 11.09 0.38
C TYR A 57 5.76 11.00 -1.03
N LEU A 58 6.02 9.78 -1.46
CA LEU A 58 6.76 9.47 -2.67
C LEU A 58 5.89 8.71 -3.67
N ARG A 59 6.09 8.97 -4.95
CA ARG A 59 5.46 8.23 -6.03
C ARG A 59 6.45 7.77 -7.08
N GLY A 60 6.14 6.64 -7.70
CA GLY A 60 6.82 6.20 -8.92
C GLY A 60 6.45 7.11 -10.10
N LEU A 61 7.23 7.03 -11.18
CA LEU A 61 7.07 7.92 -12.34
C LEU A 61 5.69 7.82 -13.00
N GLU A 62 5.12 6.62 -13.07
CA GLU A 62 3.81 6.35 -13.71
C GLU A 62 2.66 6.22 -12.69
N GLU A 63 2.88 6.58 -11.42
CA GLU A 63 1.82 6.56 -10.43
C GLU A 63 0.96 7.83 -10.54
N TRP A 64 -0.34 7.62 -10.64
CA TRP A 64 -1.33 8.68 -10.83
C TRP A 64 -1.89 9.19 -9.51
N GLU A 65 -1.87 8.36 -8.48
CA GLU A 65 -2.30 8.74 -7.13
C GLU A 65 -1.29 9.67 -6.46
N HIS A 66 -1.69 10.26 -5.33
CA HIS A 66 -0.87 11.22 -4.58
C HIS A 66 0.53 10.65 -4.24
N HIS A 67 0.57 9.40 -3.80
CA HIS A 67 1.79 8.67 -3.47
C HIS A 67 1.53 7.17 -3.54
N SER A 68 2.60 6.39 -3.65
CA SER A 68 2.59 4.92 -3.53
C SER A 68 3.54 4.42 -2.44
N LEU A 69 4.37 5.29 -1.88
CA LEU A 69 5.27 5.01 -0.78
C LEU A 69 5.30 6.19 0.20
N VAL A 70 5.14 5.90 1.49
CA VAL A 70 5.33 6.86 2.58
C VAL A 70 6.55 6.45 3.37
N LEU A 71 7.47 7.37 3.61
CA LEU A 71 8.59 7.18 4.53
C LEU A 71 8.32 7.98 5.79
N ARG A 72 8.07 7.31 6.91
CA ARG A 72 7.80 7.94 8.21
C ARG A 72 8.99 7.82 9.13
N GLN A 73 9.46 8.93 9.69
CA GLN A 73 10.52 8.89 10.69
C GLN A 73 10.05 8.22 11.98
N ALA A 74 10.81 7.23 12.48
CA ALA A 74 10.51 6.50 13.71
C ALA A 74 11.79 6.00 14.40
N PRO A 75 11.75 5.66 15.70
CA PRO A 75 12.93 5.17 16.44
C PRO A 75 13.52 3.84 15.94
N SER A 76 12.78 3.07 15.16
CA SER A 76 13.20 1.77 14.62
C SER A 76 12.66 1.58 13.20
N PRO A 77 13.40 0.95 12.28
CA PRO A 77 12.91 0.66 10.94
C PRO A 77 11.80 -0.41 10.97
N GLY A 78 10.95 -0.43 9.95
CA GLY A 78 9.98 -1.50 9.76
C GLY A 78 8.79 -1.12 8.88
N LEU A 79 7.87 -2.05 8.68
CA LEU A 79 6.60 -1.80 8.02
C LEU A 79 5.67 -1.05 8.99
N GLY A 80 5.06 0.05 8.53
CA GLY A 80 3.92 0.69 9.19
C GLY A 80 2.64 -0.06 8.82
N HIS A 81 2.23 0.07 7.55
CA HIS A 81 1.10 -0.64 6.98
C HIS A 81 1.21 -0.77 5.45
N ILE A 82 0.33 -1.59 4.89
CA ILE A 82 0.10 -1.72 3.46
C ILE A 82 -1.37 -1.39 3.22
N ALA A 83 -1.63 -0.41 2.37
CA ALA A 83 -2.97 -0.06 1.94
C ALA A 83 -3.31 -0.78 0.63
N TYR A 84 -4.56 -1.21 0.52
CA TYR A 84 -5.10 -1.83 -0.69
C TYR A 84 -6.27 -0.99 -1.19
N ARG A 85 -6.27 -0.69 -2.49
CA ARG A 85 -7.38 -0.01 -3.14
C ARG A 85 -8.44 -1.04 -3.51
N VAL A 86 -9.69 -0.75 -3.18
CA VAL A 86 -10.86 -1.53 -3.59
C VAL A 86 -11.63 -0.83 -4.71
N ALA A 87 -12.58 -1.53 -5.34
CA ALA A 87 -13.30 -1.02 -6.50
C ALA A 87 -14.36 0.04 -6.14
N GLY A 88 -14.99 -0.08 -4.97
CA GLY A 88 -16.01 0.85 -4.49
C GLY A 88 -16.12 0.92 -2.97
N GLU A 89 -17.05 1.76 -2.50
CA GLU A 89 -17.32 1.90 -1.05
C GLU A 89 -17.98 0.64 -0.49
N GLU A 90 -18.79 -0.05 -1.28
CA GLU A 90 -19.43 -1.32 -0.91
C GLU A 90 -18.39 -2.40 -0.56
N ASP A 91 -17.25 -2.42 -1.27
CA ASP A 91 -16.16 -3.34 -0.96
C ASP A 91 -15.53 -3.07 0.43
N LEU A 92 -15.49 -1.80 0.86
CA LEU A 92 -15.03 -1.45 2.21
C LEU A 92 -16.02 -1.94 3.28
N GLU A 93 -17.32 -1.88 2.99
CA GLU A 93 -18.36 -2.40 3.87
C GLU A 93 -18.26 -3.92 4.01
N GLU A 94 -18.00 -4.64 2.91
CA GLU A 94 -17.78 -6.08 2.91
C GLU A 94 -16.49 -6.48 3.64
N LEU A 95 -15.41 -5.70 3.51
CA LEU A 95 -14.20 -5.90 4.31
C LEU A 95 -14.44 -5.63 5.80
N ALA A 96 -15.21 -4.60 6.15
CA ALA A 96 -15.57 -4.31 7.53
C ALA A 96 -16.45 -5.43 8.13
N ARG A 97 -17.38 -5.98 7.34
CA ARG A 97 -18.18 -7.15 7.71
C ARG A 97 -17.29 -8.37 7.93
N LEU A 98 -16.40 -8.67 6.99
CA LEU A 98 -15.43 -9.76 7.13
C LEU A 98 -14.60 -9.62 8.41
N ALA A 99 -14.09 -8.43 8.71
CA ALA A 99 -13.32 -8.20 9.93
C ALA A 99 -14.15 -8.48 11.19
N ARG A 100 -15.39 -7.98 11.26
CA ARG A 100 -16.31 -8.25 12.37
C ARG A 100 -16.61 -9.74 12.53
N ASP A 101 -16.94 -10.43 11.44
CA ASP A 101 -17.29 -11.86 11.44
C ASP A 101 -16.11 -12.73 11.88
N ARG A 102 -14.88 -12.25 11.67
CA ARG A 102 -13.63 -12.91 12.11
C ARG A 102 -13.12 -12.42 13.46
N GLY A 103 -13.82 -11.49 14.12
CA GLY A 103 -13.39 -10.90 15.38
C GLY A 103 -12.08 -10.11 15.28
N LEU A 104 -11.75 -9.60 14.09
CA LEU A 104 -10.55 -8.80 13.84
C LEU A 104 -10.80 -7.34 14.20
N PRO A 105 -9.82 -6.62 14.78
CA PRO A 105 -9.94 -5.20 15.03
C PRO A 105 -10.03 -4.44 13.70
N ALA A 106 -11.01 -3.56 13.59
CA ALA A 106 -11.20 -2.70 12.43
C ALA A 106 -11.62 -1.30 12.88
N ARG A 107 -11.16 -0.28 12.15
CA ARG A 107 -11.50 1.11 12.38
C ARG A 107 -11.71 1.80 11.04
N ARG A 108 -12.76 2.61 10.93
CA ARG A 108 -12.96 3.52 9.79
C ARG A 108 -11.99 4.69 9.95
N VAL A 109 -11.23 4.99 8.90
CA VAL A 109 -10.34 6.15 8.83
C VAL A 109 -11.10 7.27 8.12
N GLY A 110 -11.26 8.42 8.78
CA GLY A 110 -11.94 9.58 8.22
C GLY A 110 -11.10 10.32 7.18
N PRO A 111 -11.72 11.23 6.40
CA PRO A 111 -11.00 12.04 5.41
C PRO A 111 -9.85 12.84 6.06
N GLY A 112 -8.65 12.71 5.49
CA GLY A 112 -7.46 13.47 5.93
C GLY A 112 -6.78 12.95 7.20
N GLU A 113 -7.32 11.92 7.87
CA GLU A 113 -6.58 11.20 8.91
C GLU A 113 -5.38 10.43 8.34
N GLU A 114 -5.51 10.00 7.08
CA GLU A 114 -4.45 9.40 6.29
C GLU A 114 -4.38 10.15 4.95
N ARG A 115 -3.14 10.41 4.50
CA ARG A 115 -2.84 11.12 3.26
C ARG A 115 -2.69 10.16 2.11
#